data_AF-A0A9N9E062-F1
#
_entry.id   AF-A0A9N9E062-F1
#
_cell.length_a   1.000
_cell.length_b   1.000
_cell.length_c   1.000
_cell.angle_alpha   90.00
_cell.angle_beta   90.00
_cell.angle_gamma   90.00
#
_symmetry.space_group_name_H-M   'P 1'
#
loop_
_entity.id
_entity.type
_entity.pdbx_description
1 polymer ?
#
loop_
_entity_poly.entity_id
_entity_poly.type
_entity_poly.pdbx_seq_one_letter_code
_entity_poly.pdbx_strand_id
1 'polypeptide(L)'
;MRHVAEKLNIVLEDLYKQIGWPLYSKYGHAYEAFKLAITEPEKVFEGLEISQEISDELLNNIKRRLTPQPIKIRADLEVTCFGYDGIDAIKSALKSGEACEIDDIQIKVKLVAPPLYVMITNALDKNLGIQTLEKAITAIHETIEKSGGVLTVKMKPRAVSETDDIELAALMARVEKENAEVSGDEDTDPEAGEVE
;
A
#
# COMPACT_ATOMS: atom_id res chain seq x y z
N MET A 1 -12.88 -3.72 25.23
CA MET A 1 -13.44 -3.91 26.59
C MET A 1 -12.78 -5.06 27.34
N ARG A 2 -12.91 -6.34 26.95
CA ARG A 2 -12.26 -7.46 27.68
C ARG A 2 -10.74 -7.30 27.87
N HIS A 3 -10.04 -6.94 26.80
CA HIS A 3 -8.58 -6.74 26.83
C HIS A 3 -8.15 -5.58 27.75
N VAL A 4 -9.01 -4.56 27.91
CA VAL A 4 -8.75 -3.41 28.79
C VAL A 4 -9.01 -3.80 30.25
N ALA A 5 -10.06 -4.58 30.51
CA ALA A 5 -10.38 -5.12 31.82
C ALA A 5 -9.30 -6.07 32.36
N GLU A 6 -8.74 -6.94 31.52
CA GLU A 6 -7.65 -7.86 31.90
C GLU A 6 -6.35 -7.11 32.23
N LYS A 7 -6.06 -6.01 31.52
CA LYS A 7 -4.83 -5.24 31.71
C LYS A 7 -4.89 -4.34 32.95
N LEU A 8 -6.06 -3.80 33.26
CA LEU A 8 -6.29 -2.94 34.42
C LEU A 8 -6.78 -3.71 35.65
N ASN A 9 -6.99 -5.02 35.52
CA ASN A 9 -7.46 -5.91 36.59
C ASN A 9 -8.81 -5.46 37.20
N ILE A 10 -9.70 -4.91 36.36
CA ILE A 10 -11.03 -4.38 36.75
C ILE A 10 -12.10 -5.40 36.38
N VAL A 11 -13.16 -5.48 37.20
CA VAL A 11 -14.34 -6.30 36.90
C VAL A 11 -15.00 -5.80 35.61
N LEU A 12 -15.09 -6.69 34.62
CA LEU A 12 -15.62 -6.38 33.28
C LEU A 12 -17.02 -5.77 33.33
N GLU A 13 -17.87 -6.22 34.25
CA GLU A 13 -19.24 -5.72 34.40
C GLU A 13 -19.29 -4.24 34.82
N ASP A 14 -18.37 -3.79 35.67
CA ASP A 14 -18.31 -2.40 36.13
C ASP A 14 -17.89 -1.47 34.97
N LEU A 15 -16.91 -1.91 34.18
CA LEU A 15 -16.49 -1.21 32.97
C LEU A 15 -17.62 -1.08 31.92
N TYR A 16 -18.47 -2.10 31.79
CA TYR A 16 -19.63 -2.05 30.90
C TYR A 16 -20.74 -1.12 31.41
N LYS A 17 -20.96 -1.07 32.73
CA LYS A 17 -21.91 -0.13 33.35
C LYS A 17 -21.46 1.32 33.18
N GLN A 18 -20.17 1.58 33.37
CA GLN A 18 -19.60 2.92 33.28
C GLN A 18 -19.47 3.41 31.84
N ILE A 19 -19.05 2.57 30.88
CA ILE A 19 -18.72 3.01 29.51
C ILE A 19 -19.71 2.44 28.50
N GLY A 20 -20.00 1.14 28.58
CA GLY A 20 -20.81 0.44 27.57
C GLY A 20 -22.24 0.94 27.47
N TRP A 21 -22.95 1.03 28.59
CA TRP A 21 -24.37 1.44 28.63
C TRP A 21 -24.61 2.90 28.22
N PRO A 22 -23.86 3.90 28.72
CA PRO A 22 -24.04 5.29 28.26
C PRO A 22 -23.69 5.49 26.79
N LEU A 23 -22.65 4.80 26.26
CA LEU A 23 -22.37 4.81 24.82
C LEU A 23 -23.54 4.23 24.02
N TYR A 24 -24.12 3.12 24.50
CA TYR A 24 -25.26 2.46 23.84
C TYR A 24 -26.51 3.35 23.87
N SER A 25 -26.73 4.09 24.96
CA SER A 25 -27.88 4.99 25.10
C SER A 25 -27.73 6.27 24.26
N LYS A 26 -26.52 6.81 24.10
CA LYS A 26 -26.28 8.03 23.28
C LYS A 26 -26.29 7.75 21.78
N TYR A 27 -25.67 6.65 21.34
CA TYR A 27 -25.41 6.40 19.91
C TYR A 27 -26.17 5.19 19.36
N GLY A 28 -26.96 4.48 20.16
CA GLY A 28 -27.70 3.27 19.77
C GLY A 28 -26.80 2.04 19.61
N HIS A 29 -25.62 2.21 19.01
CA HIS A 29 -24.60 1.17 18.89
C HIS A 29 -23.24 1.68 19.37
N ALA A 30 -22.65 0.95 20.33
CA ALA A 30 -21.31 1.25 20.84
C ALA A 30 -20.22 1.24 19.74
N TYR A 31 -20.45 0.51 18.64
CA TYR A 31 -19.51 0.46 17.52
C TYR A 31 -19.40 1.79 16.76
N GLU A 32 -20.50 2.52 16.58
CA GLU A 32 -20.48 3.83 15.93
C GLU A 32 -19.83 4.88 16.83
N ALA A 33 -20.10 4.81 18.13
CA ALA A 33 -19.41 5.64 19.13
C ALA A 33 -17.90 5.36 19.14
N PHE A 34 -17.46 4.10 19.02
CA PHE A 34 -16.03 3.78 18.95
C PHE A 34 -15.38 4.23 17.63
N LYS A 35 -16.11 4.25 16.51
CA LYS A 35 -15.60 4.86 15.27
C LYS A 35 -15.41 6.36 15.41
N LEU A 36 -16.39 7.04 15.99
CA LEU A 36 -16.31 8.49 16.26
C LEU A 36 -15.19 8.81 17.25
N ALA A 37 -14.94 7.95 18.24
CA ALA A 37 -13.87 8.13 19.22
C ALA A 37 -12.45 8.13 18.63
N ILE A 38 -12.27 7.62 17.40
CA ILE A 38 -10.98 7.68 16.70
C ILE A 38 -10.70 9.10 16.20
N THR A 39 -11.74 9.76 15.69
CA THR A 39 -11.65 11.11 15.10
C THR A 39 -11.84 12.19 16.17
N GLU A 40 -12.79 12.01 17.07
CA GLU A 40 -13.19 12.96 18.11
C GLU A 40 -13.39 12.24 19.46
N PRO A 41 -12.29 11.87 20.14
CA PRO A 41 -12.38 11.16 21.42
C PRO A 41 -13.09 11.98 22.50
N GLU A 42 -12.84 13.28 22.54
CA GLU A 42 -13.34 14.16 23.62
C GLU A 42 -14.87 14.22 23.65
N LYS A 43 -15.54 14.26 22.49
CA LYS A 43 -17.02 14.28 22.42
C LYS A 43 -17.68 12.97 22.82
N VAL A 44 -17.03 11.83 22.52
CA VAL A 44 -17.57 10.50 22.87
C VAL A 44 -17.39 10.22 24.37
N PHE A 45 -16.30 10.72 24.96
CA PHE A 45 -16.05 10.62 26.39
C PHE A 45 -16.62 11.79 27.21
N GLU A 46 -17.24 12.78 26.56
CA GLU A 46 -17.86 13.93 27.22
C GLU A 46 -19.06 13.48 28.09
N GLY A 47 -18.90 13.61 29.41
CA GLY A 47 -19.90 13.20 30.42
C GLY A 47 -19.68 11.82 31.03
N LEU A 48 -18.52 11.18 30.81
CA LEU A 48 -18.12 9.96 31.48
C LEU A 48 -17.03 10.25 32.52
N GLU A 49 -17.31 9.98 33.80
CA GLU A 49 -16.31 10.07 34.88
C GLU A 49 -15.45 8.80 34.87
N ILE A 50 -14.47 8.76 33.96
CA ILE A 50 -13.53 7.64 33.85
C ILE A 50 -12.15 8.10 34.32
N SER A 51 -11.41 7.22 35.00
CA SER A 51 -9.97 7.46 35.24
C SER A 51 -9.23 7.56 33.91
N GLN A 52 -8.35 8.57 33.84
CA GLN A 52 -7.60 8.93 32.64
C GLN A 52 -6.76 7.77 32.07
N GLU A 53 -6.33 6.85 32.95
CA GLU A 53 -5.63 5.62 32.59
C GLU A 53 -6.50 4.63 31.80
N ILE A 54 -7.77 4.47 32.18
CA ILE A 54 -8.73 3.60 31.47
C ILE A 54 -9.05 4.19 30.10
N SER A 55 -9.24 5.51 30.02
CA SER A 55 -9.54 6.18 28.75
C SER A 55 -8.40 6.07 27.75
N ASP A 56 -7.14 6.24 28.20
CA ASP A 56 -5.97 6.16 27.31
C ASP A 56 -5.75 4.72 26.82
N GLU A 57 -5.88 3.74 27.71
CA GLU A 57 -5.76 2.32 27.36
C GLU A 57 -6.87 1.87 26.40
N LEU A 58 -8.10 2.35 26.63
CA LEU A 58 -9.24 2.09 25.76
C LEU A 58 -9.05 2.76 24.41
N LEU A 59 -8.60 4.01 24.37
CA LEU A 59 -8.31 4.75 23.14
C LEU A 59 -7.21 4.06 22.34
N ASN A 60 -6.13 3.62 22.99
CA ASN A 60 -5.06 2.86 22.37
C ASN A 60 -5.57 1.53 21.80
N ASN A 61 -6.47 0.84 22.51
CA ASN A 61 -7.08 -0.39 22.02
C ASN A 61 -8.00 -0.13 20.81
N ILE A 62 -8.80 0.94 20.86
CA ILE A 62 -9.69 1.36 19.77
C ILE A 62 -8.86 1.76 18.54
N LYS A 63 -7.84 2.59 18.70
CA LYS A 63 -6.92 2.96 17.61
C LYS A 63 -6.25 1.73 17.00
N ARG A 64 -5.75 0.80 17.82
CA ARG A 64 -5.13 -0.43 17.29
C ARG A 64 -6.09 -1.35 16.55
N ARG A 65 -7.38 -1.37 16.92
CA ARG A 65 -8.35 -2.35 16.40
C ARG A 65 -9.32 -1.80 15.37
N LEU A 66 -9.63 -0.51 15.41
CA LEU A 66 -10.61 0.13 14.54
C LEU A 66 -10.01 1.20 13.62
N THR A 67 -8.76 1.66 13.83
CA THR A 67 -8.12 2.52 12.82
C THR A 67 -8.01 1.71 11.53
N PRO A 68 -8.57 2.19 10.41
CA PRO A 68 -8.43 1.53 9.13
C PRO A 68 -6.94 1.40 8.84
N GLN A 69 -6.47 0.17 8.70
CA GLN A 69 -5.10 -0.05 8.30
C GLN A 69 -4.93 0.46 6.86
N PRO A 70 -3.83 1.17 6.56
CA PRO A 70 -3.58 1.63 5.20
C PRO A 70 -3.56 0.42 4.28
N ILE A 71 -4.40 0.47 3.24
CA ILE A 71 -4.52 -0.59 2.26
C ILE A 71 -3.46 -0.32 1.19
N LYS A 72 -2.64 -1.34 0.92
CA LYS A 72 -1.73 -1.33 -0.21
C LYS A 72 -2.54 -1.48 -1.50
N ILE A 73 -2.33 -0.61 -2.47
CA ILE A 73 -2.93 -0.68 -3.79
C ILE A 73 -1.80 -0.85 -4.79
N ARG A 74 -1.99 -1.77 -5.74
CA ARG A 74 -1.02 -2.15 -6.75
C ARG A 74 -1.60 -1.98 -8.15
N ALA A 75 -0.77 -1.55 -9.08
CA ALA A 75 -1.01 -1.70 -10.51
C ALA A 75 0.26 -2.18 -11.23
N ASP A 76 0.05 -3.04 -12.23
CA ASP A 76 1.12 -3.56 -13.06
C ASP A 76 1.06 -2.89 -14.43
N LEU A 77 2.15 -2.23 -14.78
CA LEU A 77 2.33 -1.50 -16.01
C LEU A 77 3.39 -2.18 -16.87
N GLU A 78 3.08 -2.36 -18.14
CA GLU A 78 4.07 -2.71 -19.15
C GLU A 78 4.40 -1.44 -19.93
N VAL A 79 5.65 -1.03 -19.88
CA VAL A 79 6.12 0.19 -20.54
C VAL A 79 7.18 -0.17 -21.57
N THR A 80 6.92 0.18 -22.81
CA THR A 80 7.83 -0.06 -23.93
C THR A 80 8.08 1.25 -24.67
N CYS A 81 9.35 1.54 -25.00
CA CYS A 81 9.69 2.68 -25.83
C CYS A 81 10.81 2.26 -26.77
N PHE A 82 10.60 2.46 -28.07
CA PHE A 82 11.54 2.06 -29.13
C PHE A 82 12.38 3.24 -29.65
N GLY A 83 12.24 4.42 -29.04
CA GLY A 83 13.00 5.61 -29.39
C GLY A 83 14.47 5.52 -28.94
N TYR A 84 15.33 6.33 -29.57
CA TYR A 84 16.75 6.43 -29.25
C TYR A 84 16.99 6.85 -27.78
N ASP A 85 16.11 7.71 -27.23
CA ASP A 85 16.06 8.11 -25.81
C ASP A 85 14.98 7.36 -25.01
N GLY A 86 14.72 6.10 -25.35
CA GLY A 86 13.61 5.34 -24.75
C GLY A 86 13.71 5.20 -23.23
N ILE A 87 14.93 5.01 -22.69
CA ILE A 87 15.14 4.83 -21.24
C ILE A 87 14.87 6.13 -20.49
N ASP A 88 15.33 7.27 -21.00
CA ASP A 88 15.12 8.58 -20.39
C ASP A 88 13.66 9.03 -20.48
N ALA A 89 12.98 8.70 -21.58
CA ALA A 89 11.53 8.89 -21.71
C ALA A 89 10.76 8.09 -20.64
N ILE A 90 11.11 6.83 -20.43
CA ILE A 90 10.48 5.97 -19.42
C ILE A 90 10.72 6.53 -18.01
N LYS A 91 11.97 6.91 -17.69
CA LYS A 91 12.29 7.51 -16.38
C LYS A 91 11.53 8.81 -16.14
N SER A 92 11.45 9.68 -17.14
CA SER A 92 10.72 10.94 -17.04
C SER A 92 9.22 10.72 -16.87
N ALA A 93 8.64 9.72 -17.56
CA ALA A 93 7.24 9.38 -17.43
C ALA A 93 6.92 8.77 -16.05
N LEU A 94 7.75 7.86 -15.55
CA LEU A 94 7.56 7.30 -14.21
C LEU A 94 7.68 8.38 -13.12
N LYS A 95 8.61 9.33 -13.30
CA LYS A 95 8.78 10.47 -12.39
C LYS A 95 7.61 11.45 -12.42
N SER A 96 6.96 11.66 -13.57
CA SER A 96 5.73 12.47 -13.65
C SER A 96 4.55 11.77 -12.99
N GLY A 97 4.51 10.43 -13.04
CA GLY A 97 3.57 9.60 -12.29
C GLY A 97 3.77 9.69 -10.77
N GLU A 98 5.02 9.65 -10.29
CA GLU A 98 5.34 9.86 -8.87
C GLU A 98 4.99 11.26 -8.39
N ALA A 99 5.19 12.30 -9.21
CA ALA A 99 4.87 13.69 -8.86
C ALA A 99 3.37 13.98 -8.68
N CYS A 100 2.49 13.04 -9.03
CA CYS A 100 1.06 13.09 -8.73
C CYS A 100 0.74 12.58 -7.30
N GLU A 101 1.76 12.41 -6.46
CA GLU A 101 1.62 12.12 -5.04
C GLU A 101 0.81 13.21 -4.31
N ILE A 102 -0.05 12.75 -3.41
CA ILE A 102 -0.80 13.58 -2.47
C ILE A 102 -0.15 13.32 -1.11
N ASP A 103 -0.12 14.29 -0.19
CA ASP A 103 0.57 14.21 1.12
C ASP A 103 0.28 12.92 1.93
N ASP A 104 -0.88 12.29 1.72
CA ASP A 104 -1.31 11.04 2.38
C ASP A 104 -1.04 9.75 1.55
N ILE A 105 -0.73 9.88 0.25
CA ILE A 105 -0.64 8.78 -0.74
C ILE A 105 0.73 8.83 -1.44
N GLN A 106 1.69 8.09 -0.91
CA GLN A 106 3.01 7.93 -1.54
C GLN A 106 2.96 6.83 -2.61
N ILE A 107 3.34 7.17 -3.84
CA ILE A 107 3.45 6.23 -4.96
C ILE A 107 4.92 5.81 -5.08
N LYS A 108 5.19 4.50 -5.15
CA LYS A 108 6.52 3.93 -5.39
C LYS A 108 6.47 3.02 -6.59
N VAL A 109 7.33 3.27 -7.59
CA VAL A 109 7.45 2.41 -8.76
C VAL A 109 8.66 1.50 -8.61
N LYS A 110 8.48 0.20 -8.79
CA LYS A 110 9.54 -0.81 -8.82
C LYS A 110 9.59 -1.49 -10.17
N LEU A 111 10.79 -1.68 -10.70
CA LEU A 111 11.02 -2.55 -11.85
C LEU A 111 11.01 -4.00 -11.36
N VAL A 112 10.24 -4.87 -12.01
CA VAL A 112 10.31 -6.33 -11.77
C VAL A 112 11.21 -6.95 -12.84
N ALA A 113 10.90 -6.67 -14.10
CA ALA A 113 11.68 -7.09 -15.26
C ALA A 113 11.48 -6.03 -16.35
N PRO A 114 12.41 -5.78 -17.27
CA PRO A 114 12.06 -5.10 -18.52
C PRO A 114 11.07 -5.99 -19.29
N PRO A 115 9.90 -5.54 -19.78
CA PRO A 115 9.25 -4.22 -19.73
C PRO A 115 8.18 -4.02 -18.61
N LEU A 116 8.15 -4.89 -17.61
CA LEU A 116 7.20 -4.92 -16.48
C LEU A 116 7.63 -4.06 -15.26
N TYR A 117 6.82 -3.05 -14.99
CA TYR A 117 6.91 -2.16 -13.84
C TYR A 117 5.70 -2.36 -12.92
N VAL A 118 5.93 -2.26 -11.61
CA VAL A 118 4.88 -2.35 -10.60
C VAL A 118 4.82 -1.04 -9.83
N MET A 119 3.64 -0.44 -9.79
CA MET A 119 3.37 0.73 -8.96
C MET A 119 2.65 0.31 -7.69
N ILE A 120 3.18 0.73 -6.55
CA ILE A 120 2.64 0.44 -5.22
C ILE A 120 2.31 1.77 -4.57
N THR A 121 1.11 1.88 -4.02
CA THR A 121 0.74 3.00 -3.17
C THR A 121 0.05 2.52 -1.90
N ASN A 122 0.13 3.32 -0.84
CA ASN A 122 -0.59 3.08 0.40
C ASN A 122 -1.66 4.16 0.54
N ALA A 123 -2.90 3.76 0.74
CA ALA A 123 -4.00 4.70 0.98
C ALA A 123 -4.91 4.21 2.11
N LEU A 124 -5.41 5.14 2.92
CA LEU A 124 -6.42 4.87 3.95
C LEU A 124 -7.79 4.55 3.32
N ASP A 125 -8.08 5.20 2.19
CA ASP A 125 -9.32 5.01 1.44
C ASP A 125 -9.07 4.34 0.09
N LYS A 126 -9.81 3.26 -0.16
CA LYS A 126 -9.68 2.43 -1.36
C LYS A 126 -10.04 3.20 -2.63
N ASN A 127 -11.06 4.06 -2.59
CA ASN A 127 -11.53 4.75 -3.78
C ASN A 127 -10.62 5.92 -4.15
N LEU A 128 -10.19 6.70 -3.14
CA LEU A 128 -9.21 7.77 -3.36
C LEU A 128 -7.90 7.22 -3.91
N GLY A 129 -7.39 6.12 -3.35
CA GLY A 129 -6.16 5.50 -3.83
C GLY A 129 -6.26 4.99 -5.28
N ILE A 130 -7.39 4.37 -5.67
CA ILE A 130 -7.60 3.92 -7.06
C ILE A 130 -7.65 5.11 -8.02
N GLN A 131 -8.35 6.18 -7.67
CA GLN A 131 -8.45 7.38 -8.53
C GLN A 131 -7.11 8.08 -8.70
N THR A 132 -6.32 8.21 -7.63
CA THR A 132 -4.97 8.80 -7.72
C THR A 132 -4.06 7.97 -8.60
N LEU A 133 -4.10 6.63 -8.48
CA LEU A 133 -3.32 5.77 -9.35
C LEU A 133 -3.75 5.85 -10.81
N GLU A 134 -5.06 5.92 -11.09
CA GLU A 134 -5.58 6.04 -12.45
C GLU A 134 -5.19 7.38 -13.11
N LYS A 135 -5.19 8.47 -12.33
CA LYS A 135 -4.64 9.77 -12.78
C LYS A 135 -3.15 9.67 -13.09
N ALA A 136 -2.37 9.02 -12.22
CA ALA A 136 -0.94 8.80 -12.46
C ALA A 136 -0.71 7.98 -13.75
N ILE A 137 -1.46 6.89 -13.97
CA ILE A 137 -1.38 6.08 -15.20
C ILE A 137 -1.66 6.94 -16.44
N THR A 138 -2.68 7.80 -16.38
CA THR A 138 -3.02 8.70 -17.49
C THR A 138 -1.90 9.68 -17.79
N ALA A 139 -1.30 10.30 -16.76
CA ALA A 139 -0.17 11.21 -16.92
C ALA A 139 1.08 10.51 -17.50
N ILE A 140 1.35 9.28 -17.05
CA ILE A 140 2.43 8.43 -17.59
C ILE A 140 2.14 8.11 -19.06
N HIS A 141 0.90 7.75 -19.41
CA HIS A 141 0.49 7.46 -20.79
C HIS A 141 0.72 8.65 -21.73
N GLU A 142 0.26 9.85 -21.36
CA GLU A 142 0.47 11.07 -22.15
C GLU A 142 1.95 11.42 -22.34
N THR A 143 2.78 11.16 -21.32
CA THR A 143 4.23 11.42 -21.38
C THR A 143 4.93 10.42 -22.31
N ILE A 144 4.55 9.13 -22.22
CA ILE A 144 5.11 8.05 -23.03
C ILE A 144 4.72 8.19 -24.51
N GLU A 145 3.46 8.52 -24.81
CA GLU A 145 2.99 8.71 -26.18
C GLU A 145 3.73 9.84 -26.89
N LYS A 146 4.02 10.95 -26.19
CA LYS A 146 4.83 12.06 -26.73
C LYS A 146 6.24 11.62 -27.13
N SER A 147 6.79 10.65 -26.41
CA SER A 147 8.11 10.07 -26.68
C SER A 147 8.07 8.88 -27.64
N GLY A 148 6.90 8.53 -28.19
CA GLY A 148 6.74 7.42 -29.13
C GLY A 148 6.81 6.03 -28.50
N GLY A 149 6.55 5.92 -27.19
CA GLY A 149 6.39 4.63 -26.51
C GLY A 149 4.94 4.17 -26.41
N VAL A 150 4.75 2.94 -25.93
CA VAL A 150 3.44 2.31 -25.68
C VAL A 150 3.40 1.84 -24.22
N LEU A 151 2.32 2.21 -23.53
CA LEU A 151 2.00 1.75 -22.18
C LEU A 151 0.80 0.79 -22.22
N THR A 152 0.97 -0.40 -21.66
CA THR A 152 -0.10 -1.41 -21.52
C THR A 152 -0.31 -1.73 -20.04
N VAL A 153 -1.51 -1.50 -19.53
CA VAL A 153 -1.86 -1.83 -18.14
C VAL A 153 -2.24 -3.31 -18.06
N LYS A 154 -1.34 -4.17 -17.54
CA LYS A 154 -1.64 -5.60 -17.35
C LYS A 154 -2.58 -5.84 -16.19
N MET A 155 -2.42 -5.09 -15.10
CA MET A 155 -3.27 -5.20 -13.93
C MET A 155 -3.73 -3.81 -13.49
N LYS A 156 -5.05 -3.59 -13.53
CA LYS A 156 -5.70 -2.36 -13.06
C LYS A 156 -5.44 -2.17 -11.54
N PRO A 157 -5.47 -0.91 -11.06
CA PRO A 157 -5.29 -0.60 -9.64
C PRO A 157 -6.24 -1.42 -8.76
N ARG A 158 -5.67 -2.33 -7.95
CA ARG A 158 -6.41 -3.16 -7.01
C ARG A 158 -5.74 -3.14 -5.64
N ALA A 159 -6.56 -3.14 -4.60
CA ALA A 159 -6.11 -3.39 -3.22
C ALA A 159 -5.52 -4.80 -3.11
N VAL A 160 -4.26 -4.89 -2.68
CA VAL A 160 -3.53 -6.15 -2.51
C VAL A 160 -3.63 -6.64 -1.07
N SER A 161 -3.67 -7.96 -0.92
CA SER A 161 -3.63 -8.64 0.39
C SER A 161 -2.21 -9.06 0.73
N GLU A 162 -1.94 -9.46 1.97
CA GLU A 162 -0.64 -10.02 2.39
C GLU A 162 -0.23 -11.22 1.53
N THR A 163 -1.18 -12.01 1.04
CA THR A 163 -0.93 -13.14 0.14
C THR A 163 -0.32 -12.71 -1.18
N ASP A 164 -0.85 -11.64 -1.80
CA ASP A 164 -0.35 -11.10 -3.07
C ASP A 164 1.07 -10.51 -2.93
N ASP A 165 1.39 -9.90 -1.77
CA ASP A 165 2.72 -9.38 -1.45
C ASP A 165 3.76 -10.53 -1.39
N ILE A 166 3.38 -11.68 -0.82
CA ILE A 166 4.26 -12.86 -0.72
C ILE A 166 4.54 -13.46 -2.11
N GLU A 167 3.49 -13.62 -2.92
CA GLU A 167 3.64 -14.12 -4.29
C GLU A 167 4.51 -13.19 -5.13
N LEU A 168 4.37 -11.87 -4.97
CA LEU A 168 5.20 -10.89 -5.67
C LEU A 168 6.65 -10.93 -5.21
N ALA A 169 6.91 -11.03 -3.90
CA ALA A 169 8.27 -11.13 -3.39
C ALA A 169 8.98 -12.39 -3.90
N ALA A 170 8.25 -13.51 -3.98
CA ALA A 170 8.76 -14.74 -4.57
C ALA A 170 9.04 -14.58 -6.08
N LEU A 171 8.16 -13.90 -6.81
CA LEU A 171 8.35 -13.60 -8.23
C LEU A 171 9.57 -12.70 -8.45
N MET A 172 9.70 -11.61 -7.67
CA MET A 172 10.84 -10.69 -7.72
C MET A 172 12.16 -11.43 -7.44
N ALA A 173 12.21 -12.24 -6.39
CA ALA A 173 13.40 -13.00 -6.04
C ALA A 173 13.80 -14.03 -7.12
N ARG A 174 12.82 -14.61 -7.82
CA ARG A 174 13.06 -15.53 -8.92
C ARG A 174 13.63 -14.80 -10.15
N VAL A 175 13.00 -13.69 -10.55
CA VAL A 175 13.43 -12.89 -11.69
C VAL A 175 14.81 -12.26 -11.44
N GLU A 176 15.09 -11.84 -10.21
CA GLU A 176 16.40 -11.28 -9.85
C GLU A 176 17.52 -12.33 -9.95
N LYS A 177 17.25 -13.60 -9.58
CA LYS A 177 18.18 -14.71 -9.82
C LYS A 177 18.40 -14.97 -11.31
N GLU A 178 17.32 -15.02 -12.10
CA GLU A 178 17.41 -15.23 -13.55
C GLU A 178 18.16 -14.10 -14.27
N ASN A 179 18.08 -12.85 -13.76
CA ASN A 179 18.84 -11.71 -14.29
C ASN A 179 20.29 -11.64 -13.79
N ALA A 180 20.60 -12.19 -12.61
CA ALA A 180 21.93 -12.10 -12.02
C ALA A 180 22.95 -13.08 -12.63
N GLU A 181 22.50 -14.10 -13.37
CA GLU A 181 23.34 -15.25 -13.74
C GLU A 181 23.58 -15.44 -15.25
N VAL A 182 23.54 -14.36 -16.06
CA VAL A 182 24.06 -14.42 -17.45
C VAL A 182 25.46 -13.78 -17.50
N SER A 183 26.46 -14.56 -17.08
CA SER A 183 27.86 -14.30 -17.43
C SER A 183 28.12 -14.90 -18.81
N GLY A 184 27.92 -14.09 -19.86
CA GLY A 184 28.07 -14.51 -21.27
C GLY A 184 29.52 -14.61 -21.76
N ASP A 185 30.47 -15.01 -20.89
CA ASP A 185 31.90 -15.06 -21.18
C ASP A 185 32.45 -16.50 -21.10
N GLU A 186 31.68 -17.47 -21.60
CA GLU A 186 32.21 -18.73 -22.12
C GLU A 186 32.08 -18.70 -23.65
N ASP A 187 32.92 -17.88 -24.30
CA ASP A 187 33.31 -18.09 -25.70
C ASP A 187 34.04 -19.44 -25.77
N THR A 188 33.30 -20.53 -26.00
CA THR A 188 33.86 -21.75 -26.60
C THR A 188 34.27 -21.40 -28.03
N ASP A 189 35.51 -20.94 -28.17
CA ASP A 189 36.21 -20.78 -29.44
C ASP A 189 36.21 -22.10 -30.22
N PRO A 190 35.70 -22.13 -31.47
CA PRO A 190 35.86 -23.25 -32.37
C PRO A 190 36.89 -22.93 -33.45
N GLU A 191 38.17 -22.73 -33.10
CA GLU A 191 39.24 -22.80 -34.10
C GLU A 191 39.60 -24.26 -34.42
N ALA A 192 39.04 -24.69 -35.56
CA ALA A 192 39.55 -25.78 -36.38
C ALA A 192 40.95 -25.44 -36.94
N GLY A 193 41.82 -26.46 -37.05
CA GLY A 193 42.82 -26.52 -38.13
C GLY A 193 44.29 -26.63 -37.73
N GLU A 194 44.80 -27.87 -37.82
CA GLU A 194 46.03 -28.32 -38.50
C GLU A 194 47.40 -27.59 -38.32
N VAL A 195 48.43 -28.48 -38.25
CA VAL A 195 49.87 -28.39 -38.65
C VAL A 195 50.79 -27.44 -37.84
N GLU A 196 51.99 -27.82 -37.38
CA GLU A 196 52.98 -28.85 -37.77
C GLU A 196 53.89 -29.17 -36.55
#